data_AF-A0A158Q4K6-F1
#
_entry.id   AF-A0A158Q4K6-F1
#
_cell.length_a   1.000
_cell.length_b   1.000
_cell.length_c   1.000
_cell.angle_alpha   90.00
_cell.angle_beta   90.00
_cell.angle_gamma   90.00
#
_symmetry.space_group_name_H-M   'P 1'
#
loop_
_entity.id
_entity.type
_entity.pdbx_description
1 polymer ?
#
loop_
_entity_poly.entity_id
_entity_poly.type
_entity_poly.pdbx_seq_one_letter_code
_entity_poly.pdbx_strand_id
1 'polypeptide(L)'
;MLQLQNNPQNGNYIPTCTGESDLLYDEVQCHRLSQFCWCVNPETGVPILGTSKYNAKPDCSRKNFTLNADNREIKGKKKAKFFQRLFSSLISDWILTVGEDLVDNSVTNKDKAVHWKFEQLDVNKNGLLERKEWKGYRNEIKLFNRVRKCGRNFMRFCDVDGNRRITLNEWINCTINGRTKIKFPRKNPFLDILRPEDD
;
A
#
# COMPACT_ATOMS: atom_id res chain seq x y z
N MET A 1 7.69 -28.42 23.58
CA MET A 1 7.78 -27.07 22.98
C MET A 1 7.85 -27.25 21.48
N LEU A 2 6.72 -27.13 20.78
CA LEU A 2 6.68 -27.24 19.32
C LEU A 2 7.40 -26.02 18.73
N GLN A 3 8.62 -26.22 18.24
CA GLN A 3 9.21 -25.27 17.32
C GLN A 3 8.42 -25.37 16.03
N LEU A 4 7.53 -24.41 15.78
CA LEU A 4 6.83 -24.26 14.52
C LEU A 4 7.88 -24.26 13.41
N GLN A 5 7.96 -25.39 12.69
CA GLN A 5 8.88 -25.56 11.58
C GLN A 5 8.51 -24.54 10.51
N ASN A 6 9.36 -23.51 10.42
CA ASN A 6 9.36 -22.48 9.39
C ASN A 6 9.26 -23.12 8.01
N ASN A 7 8.07 -23.08 7.41
CA ASN A 7 7.92 -23.37 5.98
C ASN A 7 7.67 -22.06 5.20
N PRO A 8 8.73 -21.40 4.70
CA PRO A 8 8.62 -20.17 3.91
C PRO A 8 7.99 -20.35 2.52
N GLN A 9 7.53 -21.57 2.16
CA GLN A 9 6.95 -21.83 0.84
C GLN A 9 5.45 -21.50 0.70
N ASN A 10 4.69 -21.36 1.79
CA ASN A 10 3.22 -21.25 1.71
C ASN A 10 2.65 -19.83 1.53
N GLY A 11 3.47 -18.79 1.34
CA GLY A 11 2.95 -17.41 1.31
C GLY A 11 2.53 -16.88 2.68
N ASN A 12 2.78 -17.66 3.72
CA ASN A 12 2.56 -17.23 5.08
C ASN A 12 3.72 -16.34 5.50
N TYR A 13 3.38 -15.09 5.83
CA TYR A 13 4.31 -14.15 6.42
C TYR A 13 4.57 -14.51 7.88
N ILE A 14 5.85 -14.59 8.21
CA ILE A 14 6.33 -14.72 9.57
C ILE A 14 7.08 -13.42 9.89
N PRO A 15 6.68 -12.66 10.92
CA PRO A 15 7.39 -11.45 11.30
C PRO A 15 8.81 -11.78 11.77
N THR A 16 9.77 -10.96 11.37
CA THR A 16 11.14 -11.00 11.88
C THR A 16 11.24 -10.22 13.19
N CYS A 17 11.93 -10.78 14.18
CA CYS A 17 12.21 -10.13 15.45
C CYS A 17 13.69 -9.70 15.55
N THR A 18 13.98 -8.75 16.43
CA THR A 18 15.34 -8.25 16.71
C THR A 18 15.84 -8.78 18.05
N GLY A 19 17.13 -9.11 18.08
CA GLY A 19 17.86 -9.53 19.29
C GLY A 19 17.70 -11.01 19.63
N GLU A 20 18.42 -11.47 20.64
CA GLU A 20 18.39 -12.87 21.09
C GLU A 20 17.08 -13.25 21.80
N SER A 21 16.35 -12.27 22.33
CA SER A 21 15.14 -12.50 23.11
C SER A 21 13.86 -12.47 22.29
N ASP A 22 13.92 -12.16 20.98
CA ASP A 22 12.77 -12.03 20.08
C ASP A 22 11.61 -11.14 20.60
N LEU A 23 11.93 -10.21 21.51
CA LEU A 23 10.94 -9.37 22.22
C LEU A 23 10.41 -8.21 21.37
N LEU A 24 11.20 -7.77 20.40
CA LEU A 24 10.87 -6.63 19.53
C LEU A 24 10.83 -7.10 18.09
N TYR A 25 9.91 -6.53 17.32
CA TYR A 25 9.89 -6.69 15.88
C TYR A 25 11.10 -6.00 15.25
N ASP A 26 11.69 -6.62 14.25
CA ASP A 26 12.65 -5.97 13.36
C ASP A 26 11.97 -4.76 12.70
N GLU A 27 12.66 -3.62 12.65
CA GLU A 27 12.12 -2.38 12.10
C GLU A 27 11.67 -2.57 10.65
N VAL A 28 12.38 -3.42 9.90
CA VAL A 28 12.02 -3.80 8.53
C VAL A 28 11.37 -5.17 8.54
N GLN A 29 10.15 -5.23 8.01
CA GLN A 29 9.44 -6.47 7.75
C GLN A 29 9.35 -6.72 6.26
N CYS A 30 9.55 -7.97 5.83
CA CYS A 30 9.52 -8.34 4.42
C CYS A 30 8.65 -9.57 4.18
N HIS A 31 7.75 -9.49 3.21
CA HIS A 31 6.99 -10.63 2.72
C HIS A 31 7.64 -11.19 1.45
N ARG A 32 8.28 -12.37 1.58
CA ARG A 32 9.13 -12.95 0.52
C ARG A 32 8.38 -13.18 -0.79
N LEU A 33 7.15 -13.71 -0.73
CA LEU A 33 6.38 -14.08 -1.93
C LEU A 33 5.83 -12.87 -2.68
N SER A 34 5.41 -11.82 -1.98
CA SER A 34 5.01 -10.56 -2.64
C SER A 34 6.19 -9.64 -2.98
N GLN A 35 7.38 -9.93 -2.44
CA GLN A 35 8.60 -9.11 -2.53
C GLN A 35 8.44 -7.71 -1.92
N PHE A 36 7.43 -7.48 -1.08
CA PHE A 36 7.27 -6.20 -0.40
C PHE A 36 7.98 -6.18 0.94
N CYS A 37 8.63 -5.07 1.24
CA CYS A 37 9.12 -4.75 2.58
C CYS A 37 8.52 -3.43 3.08
N TRP A 38 8.26 -3.30 4.38
CA TRP A 38 7.74 -2.09 5.01
C TRP A 38 8.38 -1.89 6.39
N CYS A 39 8.34 -0.66 6.91
CA CYS A 39 8.74 -0.40 8.28
C CYS A 39 7.60 -0.72 9.24
N VAL A 40 7.92 -1.21 10.44
CA VAL A 40 6.98 -1.40 11.55
C VAL A 40 7.46 -0.67 12.79
N ASN A 41 6.56 -0.44 13.74
CA ASN A 41 6.93 -0.06 15.09
C ASN A 41 7.52 -1.29 15.82
N PRO A 42 8.76 -1.24 16.36
CA PRO A 42 9.42 -2.40 16.98
C PRO A 42 8.68 -3.00 18.18
N GLU A 43 7.98 -2.18 18.96
CA GLU A 43 7.28 -2.64 20.16
C GLU A 43 5.91 -3.28 19.84
N THR A 44 5.21 -2.75 18.83
CA THR A 44 3.81 -3.14 18.54
C THR A 44 3.65 -3.98 17.28
N GLY A 45 4.68 -4.05 16.42
CA GLY A 45 4.65 -4.71 15.11
C GLY A 45 3.74 -4.02 14.09
N VAL A 46 3.19 -2.84 14.42
CA VAL A 46 2.25 -2.12 13.55
C VAL A 46 2.98 -1.55 12.33
N PRO A 47 2.51 -1.83 11.09
CA PRO A 47 3.07 -1.23 9.88
C PRO A 47 2.98 0.29 9.85
N ILE A 48 4.10 0.93 9.53
CA ILE A 48 4.21 2.36 9.30
C ILE A 48 3.74 2.65 7.86
N LEU A 49 2.68 3.45 7.74
CA LEU A 49 2.09 3.78 6.44
C LEU A 49 3.08 4.52 5.53
N GLY A 50 3.10 4.15 4.25
CA GLY A 50 3.93 4.80 3.23
C GLY A 50 5.40 4.41 3.22
N THR A 51 5.76 3.40 3.99
CA THR A 51 7.11 2.82 4.02
C THR A 51 7.24 1.57 3.18
N SER A 52 6.16 1.09 2.55
CA SER A 52 6.24 -0.10 1.72
C SER A 52 7.06 0.17 0.47
N LYS A 53 7.97 -0.76 0.16
CA LYS A 53 8.77 -0.80 -1.06
C LYS A 53 8.68 -2.19 -1.68
N TYR A 54 8.54 -2.21 -3.01
CA TYR A 54 8.62 -3.43 -3.81
C TYR A 54 10.08 -3.76 -4.11
N ASN A 55 10.46 -5.01 -3.89
CA ASN A 55 11.76 -5.61 -4.17
C ASN A 55 12.96 -4.83 -3.60
N ALA A 56 12.75 -4.08 -2.52
CA ALA A 56 13.77 -3.28 -1.85
C ALA A 56 13.40 -3.08 -0.37
N LYS A 57 14.40 -3.01 0.50
CA LYS A 57 14.19 -2.67 1.91
C LYS A 57 13.99 -1.15 2.09
N PRO A 58 12.97 -0.70 2.85
CA PRO A 58 12.81 0.71 3.18
C PRO A 58 13.86 1.18 4.19
N ASP A 59 14.13 2.48 4.16
CA ASP A 59 14.95 3.17 5.16
C ASP A 59 14.05 3.59 6.33
N CYS A 60 14.16 2.87 7.46
CA CYS A 60 13.35 3.10 8.65
C CYS A 60 13.97 4.11 9.63
N SER A 61 15.19 4.61 9.37
CA SER A 61 15.90 5.53 10.27
C SER A 61 15.28 6.93 10.32
N ARG A 62 14.36 7.25 9.41
CA ARG A 62 13.70 8.56 9.34
C ARG A 62 12.63 8.69 10.43
N LYS A 63 12.98 9.33 11.55
CA LYS A 63 12.07 9.64 12.67
C LYS A 63 10.83 10.47 12.30
N ASN A 64 10.76 11.03 11.08
CA ASN A 64 9.62 11.79 10.57
C ASN A 64 8.50 10.92 9.96
N PHE A 65 8.42 9.63 10.30
CA PHE A 65 7.16 8.88 10.11
C PHE A 65 6.08 9.30 11.12
N THR A 66 6.39 10.22 12.03
CA THR A 66 5.40 11.06 12.69
C THR A 66 4.58 11.73 11.59
N LEU A 67 3.44 11.10 11.31
CA LEU A 67 2.16 11.75 11.19
C LEU A 67 2.32 13.28 11.37
N ASN A 68 2.69 13.96 10.29
CA ASN A 68 2.08 15.25 10.00
C ASN A 68 0.63 14.92 9.68
N ALA A 69 -0.07 14.44 10.71
CA ALA A 69 -1.48 14.49 10.90
C ALA A 69 -1.86 15.96 11.16
N ASP A 70 -1.39 16.87 10.30
CA ASP A 70 -2.02 18.16 10.00
C ASP A 70 -3.52 17.96 10.19
N ASN A 71 -4.08 18.65 11.19
CA ASN A 71 -5.37 18.45 11.86
C ASN A 71 -6.58 18.71 10.93
N ARG A 72 -6.50 18.29 9.67
CA ARG A 72 -7.57 18.37 8.69
C ARG A 72 -8.39 17.10 8.78
N GLU A 73 -9.27 17.12 9.78
CA GLU A 73 -10.54 16.41 9.85
C GLU A 73 -11.00 15.87 8.49
N ILE A 74 -11.30 14.56 8.43
CA ILE A 74 -11.88 13.92 7.25
C ILE A 74 -13.32 14.42 7.10
N LYS A 75 -13.49 15.56 6.45
CA LYS A 75 -14.77 15.94 5.86
C LYS A 75 -14.85 15.41 4.44
N GLY A 76 -15.58 14.30 4.26
CA GLY A 76 -16.19 13.94 2.99
C GLY A 76 -16.37 12.45 2.72
N LYS A 77 -17.57 11.90 2.98
CA LYS A 77 -18.02 10.55 2.54
C LYS A 77 -17.67 10.22 1.08
N LYS A 78 -17.62 11.24 0.22
CA LYS A 78 -17.24 11.13 -1.20
C LYS A 78 -15.77 10.75 -1.43
N LYS A 79 -14.83 11.18 -0.57
CA LYS A 79 -13.40 10.82 -0.66
C LYS A 79 -13.18 9.34 -0.33
N ALA A 80 -13.79 8.85 0.74
CA ALA A 80 -13.74 7.42 1.07
C ALA A 80 -14.32 6.55 -0.05
N LYS A 81 -15.49 6.92 -0.57
CA LYS A 81 -16.13 6.24 -1.70
C LYS A 81 -15.30 6.28 -2.98
N PHE A 82 -14.56 7.36 -3.20
CA PHE A 82 -13.62 7.49 -4.30
C PHE A 82 -12.51 6.45 -4.20
N PHE A 83 -11.81 6.39 -3.07
CA PHE A 83 -10.73 5.42 -2.88
C PHE A 83 -11.24 3.98 -2.92
N GLN A 84 -12.42 3.70 -2.38
CA GLN A 84 -13.03 2.38 -2.51
C GLN A 84 -13.17 1.97 -3.98
N ARG A 85 -13.69 2.85 -4.83
CA ARG A 85 -13.86 2.59 -6.27
C ARG A 85 -12.56 2.51 -7.03
N LEU A 86 -11.60 3.38 -6.69
CA LEU A 86 -10.26 3.34 -7.25
C LEU A 86 -9.62 1.98 -7.01
N PHE A 87 -9.60 1.50 -5.77
CA PHE A 87 -9.03 0.19 -5.45
C PHE A 87 -9.75 -0.97 -6.10
N SER A 88 -11.09 -0.97 -6.10
CA SER A 88 -11.83 -2.01 -6.82
C SER A 88 -11.46 -2.03 -8.30
N SER A 89 -11.37 -0.88 -8.95
CA SER A 89 -10.95 -0.79 -10.36
C SER A 89 -9.51 -1.27 -10.57
N LEU A 90 -8.57 -0.86 -9.72
CA LEU A 90 -7.16 -1.27 -9.81
C LEU A 90 -6.99 -2.79 -9.64
N ILE A 91 -7.63 -3.34 -8.62
CA ILE A 91 -7.56 -4.78 -8.33
C ILE A 91 -8.23 -5.57 -9.45
N SER A 92 -9.40 -5.16 -9.93
CA SER A 92 -10.06 -5.85 -11.05
C SER A 92 -9.21 -5.83 -12.32
N ASP A 93 -8.64 -4.68 -12.70
CA ASP A 93 -7.74 -4.60 -13.86
C ASP A 93 -6.53 -5.52 -13.69
N TRP A 94 -5.93 -5.53 -12.50
CA TRP A 94 -4.75 -6.34 -12.21
C TRP A 94 -5.07 -7.85 -12.26
N ILE A 95 -6.16 -8.28 -11.63
CA ILE A 95 -6.60 -9.69 -11.65
C ILE A 95 -6.91 -10.15 -13.08
N LEU A 96 -7.60 -9.33 -13.86
CA LEU A 96 -7.95 -9.67 -15.26
C LEU A 96 -6.74 -9.80 -16.18
N THR A 97 -5.63 -9.14 -15.86
CA THR A 97 -4.43 -9.12 -16.71
C THR A 97 -3.38 -10.13 -16.27
N VAL A 98 -3.24 -10.36 -14.96
CA VAL A 98 -2.21 -11.24 -14.39
C VAL A 98 -2.73 -12.66 -14.11
N GLY A 99 -4.05 -12.84 -13.95
CA GLY A 99 -4.66 -14.13 -13.63
C GLY A 99 -4.88 -14.34 -12.13
N GLU A 100 -5.93 -15.09 -11.77
CA GLU A 100 -6.38 -15.30 -10.39
C GLU A 100 -5.37 -16.07 -9.53
N ASP A 101 -4.53 -16.91 -10.15
CA ASP A 101 -3.61 -17.82 -9.46
C ASP A 101 -2.47 -17.12 -8.70
N LEU A 102 -2.27 -15.81 -8.87
CA LEU A 102 -1.23 -15.02 -8.17
C LEU A 102 -1.80 -14.07 -7.10
N VAL A 103 -3.11 -14.17 -6.83
CA VAL A 103 -3.85 -13.31 -5.90
C VAL A 103 -3.68 -13.84 -4.48
N ASP A 104 -2.64 -13.34 -3.82
CA ASP A 104 -2.39 -13.54 -2.38
C ASP A 104 -3.32 -12.62 -1.54
N ASN A 105 -3.09 -12.41 -0.25
CA ASN A 105 -4.00 -11.68 0.65
C ASN A 105 -4.46 -10.27 0.21
N SER A 106 -5.60 -9.82 0.75
CA SER A 106 -6.30 -8.58 0.30
C SER A 106 -5.52 -7.27 0.48
N VAL A 107 -4.49 -7.24 1.33
CA VAL A 107 -3.62 -6.08 1.55
C VAL A 107 -2.51 -6.06 0.52
N THR A 108 -1.81 -7.19 0.33
CA THR A 108 -0.78 -7.36 -0.71
C THR A 108 -1.36 -7.18 -2.11
N ASN A 109 -2.62 -7.55 -2.35
CA ASN A 109 -3.28 -7.29 -3.63
C ASN A 109 -3.46 -5.81 -3.95
N LYS A 110 -3.72 -4.97 -2.94
CA LYS A 110 -3.83 -3.53 -3.16
C LYS A 110 -2.49 -2.93 -3.55
N ASP A 111 -1.44 -3.32 -2.83
CA ASP A 111 -0.10 -2.80 -3.07
C ASP A 111 0.42 -3.26 -4.44
N LYS A 112 0.27 -4.55 -4.76
CA LYS A 112 0.59 -5.12 -6.09
C LYS A 112 -0.21 -4.42 -7.20
N ALA A 113 -1.53 -4.27 -7.06
CA ALA A 113 -2.36 -3.62 -8.08
C ALA A 113 -2.00 -2.14 -8.29
N VAL A 114 -1.65 -1.42 -7.21
CA VAL A 114 -1.21 -0.02 -7.28
C VAL A 114 0.13 0.09 -8.01
N HIS A 115 1.09 -0.77 -7.68
CA HIS A 115 2.39 -0.84 -8.35
C HIS A 115 2.24 -1.21 -9.82
N TRP A 116 1.53 -2.29 -10.11
CA TRP A 116 1.26 -2.75 -11.46
C TRP A 116 0.60 -1.65 -12.30
N LYS A 117 -0.39 -0.94 -11.76
CA LYS A 117 -1.00 0.17 -12.51
C LYS A 117 -0.03 1.31 -12.76
N PHE A 118 0.89 1.60 -11.83
CA PHE A 118 1.92 2.60 -12.07
C PHE A 118 2.79 2.21 -13.27
N GLU A 119 3.29 0.98 -13.30
CA GLU A 119 4.11 0.45 -14.40
C GLU A 119 3.38 0.45 -15.75
N GLN A 120 2.06 0.19 -15.74
CA GLN A 120 1.25 0.28 -16.96
C GLN A 120 1.07 1.72 -17.47
N LEU A 121 1.06 2.70 -16.57
CA LEU A 121 0.93 4.11 -16.93
C LEU A 121 2.27 4.73 -17.34
N ASP A 122 3.36 4.27 -16.76
CA ASP A 122 4.74 4.72 -17.04
C ASP A 122 5.26 4.11 -18.35
N VAL A 123 4.74 4.60 -19.48
CA VAL A 123 5.02 4.07 -20.83
C VAL A 123 6.50 4.16 -21.17
N ASN A 124 7.16 5.26 -20.77
CA ASN A 124 8.57 5.47 -21.06
C ASN A 124 9.51 4.82 -20.01
N LYS A 125 8.95 4.20 -18.95
CA LYS A 125 9.65 3.48 -17.88
C LYS A 125 10.70 4.32 -17.16
N ASN A 126 10.44 5.62 -17.00
CA ASN A 126 11.37 6.52 -16.32
C ASN A 126 11.13 6.61 -14.80
N GLY A 127 10.15 5.86 -14.26
CA GLY A 127 9.77 5.86 -12.85
C GLY A 127 8.94 7.09 -12.43
N LEU A 128 8.43 7.87 -13.38
CA LEU A 128 7.76 9.16 -13.16
C LEU A 128 6.54 9.30 -14.08
N LEU A 129 5.34 9.40 -13.51
CA LEU A 129 4.14 9.66 -14.31
C LEU A 129 4.04 11.13 -14.71
N GLU A 130 4.27 11.42 -15.98
CA GLU A 130 4.11 12.74 -16.56
C GLU A 130 2.66 13.00 -17.03
N ARG A 131 2.34 14.28 -17.23
CA ARG A 131 1.01 14.70 -17.68
C ARG A 131 0.51 13.99 -18.93
N LYS A 132 1.39 13.60 -19.85
CA LYS A 132 1.00 12.89 -21.08
C LYS A 132 0.52 11.46 -20.79
N GLU A 133 1.16 10.80 -19.81
CA GLU A 133 0.92 9.40 -19.43
C GLU A 133 -0.36 9.25 -18.62
N TRP A 134 -0.52 10.05 -17.55
CA TRP A 134 -1.69 9.90 -16.69
C TRP A 134 -2.97 10.56 -17.19
N LYS A 135 -2.91 11.36 -18.26
CA LYS A 135 -4.09 12.10 -18.78
C LYS A 135 -5.22 11.16 -19.21
N GLY A 136 -4.86 10.03 -19.84
CA GLY A 136 -5.81 8.97 -20.21
C GLY A 136 -6.50 8.41 -18.97
N TYR A 137 -5.71 7.94 -18.00
CA TYR A 137 -6.23 7.35 -16.77
C TYR A 137 -7.08 8.32 -15.94
N ARG A 138 -6.71 9.60 -15.86
CA ARG A 138 -7.56 10.62 -15.23
C ARG A 138 -8.94 10.73 -15.88
N ASN A 139 -9.02 10.53 -17.20
CA ASN A 139 -10.29 10.52 -17.91
C ASN A 139 -11.14 9.28 -17.64
N GLU A 140 -10.54 8.17 -17.22
CA GLU A 140 -11.27 6.98 -16.76
C GLU A 140 -11.75 7.19 -15.33
N ILE A 141 -10.86 7.57 -14.41
CA ILE A 141 -11.17 7.75 -12.99
C ILE A 141 -12.25 8.83 -12.78
N LYS A 142 -12.27 9.90 -13.60
CA LYS A 142 -13.33 10.92 -13.50
C LYS A 142 -14.72 10.35 -13.78
N LEU A 143 -14.85 9.20 -14.46
CA LEU A 143 -16.13 8.57 -14.78
C LEU A 143 -16.69 7.76 -13.61
N PHE A 144 -15.91 7.53 -12.55
CA PHE A 144 -16.40 6.86 -11.36
C PHE A 144 -17.63 7.57 -10.81
N ASN A 145 -18.72 6.80 -10.78
CA ASN A 145 -20.04 7.35 -10.50
C ASN A 145 -20.08 8.06 -9.12
N ARG A 146 -20.76 9.20 -9.04
CA ARG A 146 -20.89 10.05 -7.83
C ARG A 146 -19.58 10.61 -7.22
N VAL A 147 -18.41 10.38 -7.82
CA VAL A 147 -17.10 10.86 -7.32
C VAL A 147 -16.26 11.61 -8.37
N ARG A 148 -16.94 12.14 -9.41
CA ARG A 148 -16.36 12.94 -10.50
C ARG A 148 -15.33 14.00 -10.07
N LYS A 149 -15.63 14.77 -9.01
CA LYS A 149 -14.73 15.83 -8.50
C LYS A 149 -13.44 15.25 -7.91
N CYS A 150 -13.53 14.12 -7.20
CA CYS A 150 -12.36 13.43 -6.65
C CYS A 150 -11.46 12.91 -7.78
N GLY A 151 -12.04 12.22 -8.77
CA GLY A 151 -11.28 11.73 -9.91
C GLY A 151 -10.63 12.84 -10.74
N ARG A 152 -11.31 13.97 -10.91
CA ARG A 152 -10.75 15.14 -11.61
C ARG A 152 -9.50 15.70 -10.93
N ASN A 153 -9.44 15.66 -9.61
CA ASN A 153 -8.35 16.25 -8.83
C ASN A 153 -7.31 15.23 -8.36
N PHE A 154 -7.55 13.93 -8.59
CA PHE A 154 -6.75 12.86 -8.02
C PHE A 154 -5.25 12.96 -8.35
N MET A 155 -4.88 13.08 -9.63
CA MET A 155 -3.45 13.17 -10.01
C MET A 155 -2.75 14.40 -9.39
N ARG A 156 -3.47 15.53 -9.29
CA ARG A 156 -2.94 16.74 -8.62
C ARG A 156 -2.86 16.59 -7.11
N PHE A 157 -3.68 15.72 -6.52
CA PHE A 157 -3.61 15.40 -5.09
C PHE A 157 -2.44 14.46 -4.80
N CYS A 158 -2.01 13.65 -5.78
CA CYS A 158 -0.87 12.76 -5.67
C CYS A 158 0.47 13.47 -5.84
N ASP A 159 0.53 14.52 -6.66
CA ASP A 159 1.69 15.40 -6.86
C ASP A 159 1.88 16.29 -5.60
N VAL A 160 2.65 15.79 -4.62
CA VAL A 160 2.77 16.40 -3.28
C VAL A 160 3.71 17.59 -3.32
N ASP A 161 4.79 17.48 -4.09
CA ASP A 161 5.78 18.54 -4.25
C ASP A 161 5.39 19.55 -5.35
N GLY A 162 4.35 19.27 -6.15
CA GLY A 162 3.81 20.17 -7.16
C GLY A 162 4.67 20.29 -8.41
N ASN A 163 5.61 19.36 -8.62
CA ASN A 163 6.56 19.39 -9.73
C ASN A 163 5.93 18.92 -11.07
N ARG A 164 4.63 18.56 -11.08
CA ARG A 164 3.83 18.07 -12.22
C ARG A 164 4.21 16.66 -12.71
N ARG A 165 5.05 15.95 -11.96
CA ARG A 165 5.43 14.55 -12.14
C ARG A 165 4.99 13.80 -10.88
N ILE A 166 4.61 12.54 -11.03
CA ILE A 166 4.23 11.72 -9.86
C ILE A 166 5.21 10.57 -9.79
N THR A 167 6.01 10.57 -8.73
CA THR A 167 6.93 9.47 -8.42
C THR A 167 6.15 8.23 -7.98
N LEU A 168 6.77 7.05 -8.09
CA LEU A 168 6.20 5.81 -7.58
C LEU A 168 5.79 5.92 -6.09
N ASN A 169 6.63 6.56 -5.27
CA ASN A 169 6.34 6.76 -3.85
C ASN A 169 5.13 7.68 -3.61
N GLU A 170 5.00 8.76 -4.37
CA GLU A 170 3.84 9.66 -4.29
C GLU A 170 2.55 8.96 -4.69
N TRP A 171 2.61 8.16 -5.76
CA TRP A 171 1.50 7.35 -6.23
C TRP A 171 1.01 6.35 -5.17
N ILE A 172 1.91 5.56 -4.62
CA ILE A 172 1.62 4.58 -3.55
C ILE A 172 1.02 5.28 -2.34
N ASN A 173 1.63 6.37 -1.91
CA ASN A 173 1.15 7.14 -0.76
C ASN A 173 -0.23 7.73 -1.01
N CYS A 174 -0.46 8.37 -2.16
CA CYS A 174 -1.74 9.03 -2.41
C CYS A 174 -2.89 8.04 -2.64
N THR A 175 -2.60 6.83 -3.15
CA THR A 175 -3.58 5.76 -3.36
C THR A 175 -3.89 5.05 -2.04
N ILE A 176 -2.89 4.45 -1.38
CA ILE A 176 -3.04 3.58 -0.19
C ILE A 176 -3.36 4.37 1.07
N ASN A 177 -2.72 5.54 1.23
CA ASN A 177 -2.91 6.40 2.40
C ASN A 177 -3.93 7.52 2.15
N GLY A 178 -4.47 7.63 0.93
CA GLY A 178 -5.54 8.58 0.60
C GLY A 178 -6.84 8.33 1.38
N ARG A 179 -7.02 7.11 1.91
CA ARG A 179 -7.97 6.80 2.99
C ARG A 179 -7.40 7.31 4.31
N THR A 180 -7.78 8.54 4.67
CA THR A 180 -7.90 9.01 6.06
C THR A 180 -6.63 9.08 6.92
N LYS A 181 -6.36 10.24 7.52
CA LYS A 181 -5.64 10.29 8.81
C LYS A 181 -6.49 9.57 9.83
N ILE A 182 -6.17 8.31 10.12
CA ILE A 182 -6.75 7.57 11.23
C ILE A 182 -5.68 7.52 12.31
N LYS A 183 -5.93 8.24 13.40
CA LYS A 183 -5.54 7.77 14.73
C LYS A 183 -6.19 6.41 14.89
N PHE A 184 -5.40 5.36 14.75
CA PHE A 184 -5.50 4.00 15.29
C PHE A 184 -4.54 3.18 14.43
N PRO A 185 -3.62 2.41 15.05
CA PRO A 185 -2.76 1.52 14.31
C PRO A 185 -3.66 0.60 13.49
N ARG A 186 -3.47 0.57 12.17
CA ARG A 186 -4.16 -0.44 11.36
C ARG A 186 -3.78 -1.80 11.96
N LYS A 187 -4.78 -2.60 12.33
CA LYS A 187 -4.58 -4.00 12.72
C LYS A 187 -3.70 -4.66 11.65
N ASN A 188 -2.67 -5.35 12.13
CA ASN A 188 -1.67 -6.01 11.32
C ASN A 188 -2.38 -6.82 10.21
N PRO A 189 -2.00 -6.70 8.91
CA PRO A 189 -2.62 -7.43 7.80
C PRO A 189 -2.72 -8.96 8.01
N PHE A 190 -2.01 -9.48 9.01
CA PHE A 190 -1.89 -10.89 9.34
C PHE A 190 -2.86 -11.38 10.42
N LEU A 191 -3.65 -10.51 11.07
CA LEU A 191 -4.66 -10.95 12.03
C LEU A 191 -5.83 -11.72 11.40
N ASP A 192 -6.00 -11.64 10.07
CA ASP A 192 -7.00 -12.45 9.35
C ASP A 192 -6.44 -13.81 8.86
N ILE A 193 -5.12 -14.02 8.93
CA ILE A 193 -4.42 -15.26 8.52
C ILE A 193 -4.22 -16.19 9.70
N LEU A 194 -4.03 -15.66 10.90
CA LEU A 194 -4.07 -16.43 12.14
C LEU A 194 -5.54 -16.75 12.47
N ARG A 195 -6.18 -17.58 11.66
CA ARG A 195 -7.27 -18.38 12.20
C ARG A 195 -6.62 -19.30 13.23
N PRO A 196 -7.07 -19.32 14.48
CA PRO A 196 -6.68 -20.40 15.37
C PRO A 196 -7.04 -21.68 14.63
N GLU A 197 -6.06 -22.58 14.46
CA GLU A 197 -6.40 -23.97 14.17
C GLU A 197 -7.34 -24.39 15.29
N ASP A 198 -8.56 -24.81 14.91
CA ASP A 198 -9.58 -25.29 15.82
C ASP A 198 -8.97 -26.43 16.66
N ASP A 199 -8.80 -26.21 17.96
CA ASP A 199 -8.64 -27.26 18.98
C ASP A 199 -9.98 -27.97 19.23
#